data_AF-A0A2S0JL48-F1
#
_entry.id   AF-A0A2S0JL48-F1
#
_cell.length_a   1.000
_cell.length_b   1.000
_cell.length_c   1.000
_cell.angle_alpha   90.00
_cell.angle_beta   90.00
_cell.angle_gamma   90.00
#
_symmetry.space_group_name_H-M   'P 1'
#
loop_
_entity.id
_entity.type
_entity.pdbx_description
1 polymer ?
#
loop_
_entity_poly.entity_id
_entity_poly.type
_entity_poly.pdbx_seq_one_letter_code
_entity_poly.pdbx_strand_id
1 'polypeptide(L)'
;MGHKHWTPREIKYVAEKSLLDSTNAVVNVKQMAKYLKRSSGAVNNKITKLRKEGTLPQINRENALDSLNRPYSDEEIKRVTFMFQKNSTVKEIADALDRTESAIQSLIFKLRQKGVIESPKRELWQKHEETYLLNNIQFDEHGYTANTDELANFLDRSVQSVSRKITKLRKSGAITIHADRTKTSVKAKNAHEQFNKRRFAGCERKVPIVVNTPSKVEVVQVVLTVTVGANGEEIHQFWTFDGKLLAENKKLTEGNQ
;
A
#
# COMPACT_ATOMS: atom_id res chain seq x y z
N MET A 1 16.23 -13.77 -25.91
CA MET A 1 16.14 -15.05 -26.66
C MET A 1 15.47 -14.77 -27.99
N GLY A 2 16.11 -15.07 -29.12
CA GLY A 2 15.56 -14.80 -30.45
C GLY A 2 14.27 -15.57 -30.73
N HIS A 3 13.29 -14.91 -31.33
CA HIS A 3 12.03 -15.55 -31.74
C HIS A 3 12.25 -16.42 -32.97
N LYS A 4 12.19 -17.75 -32.80
CA LYS A 4 12.24 -18.70 -33.93
C LYS A 4 11.00 -18.51 -34.83
N HIS A 5 11.17 -18.00 -36.03
CA HIS A 5 10.09 -17.86 -37.03
C HIS A 5 9.51 -19.22 -37.42
N TRP A 6 8.22 -19.26 -37.76
CA TRP A 6 7.53 -20.46 -38.21
C TRP A 6 7.80 -20.72 -39.68
N THR A 7 8.28 -21.90 -40.02
CA THR A 7 8.43 -22.30 -41.42
C THR A 7 7.12 -22.85 -41.98
N PRO A 8 6.85 -22.72 -43.29
CA PRO A 8 5.62 -23.25 -43.91
C PRO A 8 5.40 -24.75 -43.64
N ARG A 9 6.48 -25.54 -43.55
CA ARG A 9 6.44 -26.97 -43.21
C ARG A 9 5.94 -27.21 -41.78
N GLU A 10 6.46 -26.45 -40.82
CA GLU A 10 5.99 -26.54 -39.42
C GLU A 10 4.52 -26.13 -39.30
N ILE A 11 4.06 -25.14 -40.08
CA ILE A 11 2.66 -24.70 -40.09
C ILE A 11 1.74 -25.80 -40.64
N LYS A 12 2.11 -26.38 -41.79
CA LYS A 12 1.37 -27.48 -42.42
C LYS A 12 1.29 -28.69 -41.48
N TYR A 13 2.40 -29.02 -40.82
CA TYR A 13 2.43 -30.09 -39.83
C TYR A 13 1.44 -29.86 -38.68
N VAL A 14 1.37 -28.64 -38.12
CA VAL A 14 0.43 -28.32 -37.05
C VAL A 14 -1.02 -28.44 -37.53
N ALA A 15 -1.34 -28.03 -38.75
CA ALA A 15 -2.69 -28.15 -39.29
C ALA A 15 -3.12 -29.62 -39.49
N GLU A 16 -2.26 -30.44 -40.10
CA GLU A 16 -2.59 -31.83 -40.46
C GLU A 16 -2.54 -32.81 -39.28
N LYS A 17 -1.63 -32.60 -38.34
CA LYS A 17 -1.41 -33.51 -37.21
C LYS A 17 -2.13 -33.08 -35.93
N SER A 18 -2.95 -32.04 -35.95
CA SER A 18 -3.76 -31.65 -34.80
C SER A 18 -4.88 -32.68 -34.55
N LEU A 19 -4.84 -33.33 -33.38
CA LEU A 19 -5.93 -34.21 -32.93
C LEU A 19 -6.95 -33.39 -32.14
N LEU A 20 -8.17 -33.34 -32.64
CA LEU A 20 -9.27 -32.56 -32.08
C LEU A 20 -10.17 -33.44 -31.19
N ASP A 21 -10.57 -32.90 -30.05
CA ASP A 21 -11.60 -33.48 -29.17
C ASP A 21 -13.02 -33.03 -29.58
N SER A 22 -14.07 -33.48 -28.87
CA SER A 22 -15.47 -33.09 -29.08
C SER A 22 -15.72 -31.57 -29.04
N THR A 23 -14.86 -30.84 -28.34
CA THR A 23 -14.88 -29.36 -28.23
C THR A 23 -14.07 -28.65 -29.33
N ASN A 24 -13.50 -29.39 -30.28
CA ASN A 24 -12.48 -28.93 -31.22
C ASN A 24 -11.20 -28.41 -30.53
N ALA A 25 -10.95 -28.82 -29.29
CA ALA A 25 -9.68 -28.55 -28.60
C ALA A 25 -8.59 -29.50 -29.11
N VAL A 26 -7.37 -28.99 -29.30
CA VAL A 26 -6.24 -29.82 -29.75
C VAL A 26 -5.64 -30.52 -28.55
N VAL A 27 -5.70 -31.85 -28.51
CA VAL A 27 -5.28 -32.66 -27.35
C VAL A 27 -3.77 -32.96 -27.37
N ASN A 28 -3.20 -33.11 -28.56
CA ASN A 28 -1.83 -33.59 -28.74
C ASN A 28 -0.75 -32.48 -28.77
N VAL A 29 -1.02 -31.31 -28.20
CA VAL A 29 -0.11 -30.15 -28.21
C VAL A 29 1.28 -30.49 -27.65
N LYS A 30 1.36 -31.25 -26.55
CA LYS A 30 2.63 -31.64 -25.93
C LYS A 30 3.49 -32.50 -26.86
N GLN A 31 2.86 -33.40 -27.61
CA GLN A 31 3.56 -34.27 -28.58
C GLN A 31 4.08 -33.47 -29.76
N MET A 32 3.26 -32.56 -30.30
CA MET A 32 3.67 -31.65 -31.39
C MET A 32 4.81 -30.72 -30.95
N ALA A 33 4.76 -30.19 -29.73
CA ALA A 33 5.82 -29.35 -29.17
C ALA A 33 7.16 -30.10 -29.11
N LYS A 34 7.14 -31.37 -28.70
CA LYS A 34 8.34 -32.23 -28.65
C LYS A 34 8.91 -32.48 -30.04
N TYR A 35 8.07 -32.77 -31.03
CA TYR A 35 8.50 -32.99 -32.42
C TYR A 35 9.09 -31.74 -33.07
N LEU A 36 8.44 -30.58 -32.90
CA LEU A 36 8.85 -29.30 -33.49
C LEU A 36 10.00 -28.62 -32.73
N LYS A 37 10.43 -29.21 -31.60
CA LYS A 37 11.41 -28.64 -30.65
C LYS A 37 11.05 -27.20 -30.26
N ARG A 38 9.78 -26.98 -29.91
CA ARG A 38 9.21 -25.70 -29.49
C ARG A 38 8.49 -25.84 -28.15
N SER A 39 8.27 -24.74 -27.45
CA SER A 39 7.45 -24.76 -26.24
C SER A 39 5.98 -25.02 -26.58
N SER A 40 5.26 -25.70 -25.68
CA SER A 40 3.82 -25.94 -25.82
C SER A 40 3.03 -24.64 -25.97
N GLY A 41 3.48 -23.56 -25.31
CA GLY A 41 2.88 -22.22 -25.45
C GLY A 41 3.03 -21.66 -26.86
N ALA A 42 4.18 -21.85 -27.52
CA ALA A 42 4.37 -21.39 -28.90
C ALA A 42 3.45 -22.15 -29.87
N VAL A 43 3.29 -23.47 -29.68
CA VAL A 43 2.37 -24.30 -30.48
C VAL A 43 0.92 -23.86 -30.27
N ASN A 44 0.49 -23.66 -29.01
CA ASN A 44 -0.84 -23.14 -28.69
C ASN A 44 -1.11 -21.78 -29.36
N ASN A 45 -0.14 -20.87 -29.32
CA ASN A 45 -0.27 -19.57 -29.98
C ASN A 45 -0.44 -19.72 -31.50
N LYS A 46 0.25 -20.67 -32.13
CA LYS A 46 0.11 -20.90 -33.57
C LYS A 46 -1.23 -21.56 -33.90
N ILE A 47 -1.72 -22.50 -33.10
CA ILE A 47 -3.06 -23.08 -33.22
C ILE A 47 -4.13 -21.97 -33.14
N THR A 48 -4.01 -21.06 -32.18
CA THR A 48 -4.92 -19.91 -32.06
C THR A 48 -4.90 -19.01 -33.30
N LYS A 49 -3.72 -18.77 -33.89
CA LYS A 49 -3.62 -18.03 -35.16
C LYS A 49 -4.28 -18.78 -36.31
N LEU A 50 -4.03 -20.08 -36.45
CA LEU A 50 -4.67 -20.93 -37.47
C LEU A 50 -6.20 -20.98 -37.34
N ARG A 51 -6.74 -20.91 -36.12
CA ARG A 51 -8.18 -20.78 -35.89
C ARG A 51 -8.72 -19.42 -36.36
N LYS A 52 -8.00 -18.33 -36.08
CA LYS A 52 -8.37 -16.99 -36.57
C LYS A 52 -8.32 -16.90 -38.09
N GLU A 53 -7.36 -17.60 -38.71
CA GLU A 53 -7.19 -17.73 -40.16
C GLU A 53 -8.23 -18.69 -40.79
N GLY A 54 -9.05 -19.38 -39.99
CA GLY A 54 -10.10 -20.29 -40.48
C GLY A 54 -9.60 -21.69 -40.90
N THR A 55 -8.31 -21.98 -40.77
CA THR A 55 -7.72 -23.28 -41.13
C THR A 55 -8.09 -24.38 -40.13
N LEU A 56 -8.31 -24.01 -38.86
CA LEU A 56 -8.76 -24.93 -37.80
C LEU A 56 -10.14 -24.50 -37.27
N PRO A 57 -11.01 -25.44 -36.88
CA PRO A 57 -12.34 -25.11 -36.34
C PRO A 57 -12.25 -24.35 -35.01
N GLN A 58 -13.27 -23.51 -34.78
CA GLN A 58 -13.42 -22.78 -33.51
C GLN A 58 -13.76 -23.74 -32.37
N ILE A 59 -13.30 -23.39 -31.16
CA ILE A 59 -13.58 -24.17 -29.95
C ILE A 59 -15.06 -24.01 -29.61
N ASN A 60 -15.79 -25.13 -29.57
CA ASN A 60 -17.13 -25.17 -29.01
C ASN A 60 -17.07 -25.74 -27.59
N ARG A 61 -17.21 -24.88 -26.59
CA ARG A 61 -17.14 -25.27 -25.16
C ARG A 61 -18.41 -25.91 -24.64
N GLU A 62 -19.50 -25.87 -25.40
CA GLU A 62 -20.79 -26.46 -25.00
C GLU A 62 -20.78 -27.98 -25.13
N ASN A 63 -20.04 -28.50 -26.12
CA ASN A 63 -19.86 -29.94 -26.36
C ASN A 63 -18.78 -30.57 -25.46
N ALA A 64 -18.37 -29.88 -24.40
CA ALA A 64 -17.36 -30.38 -23.48
C ALA A 64 -17.94 -31.54 -22.67
N LEU A 65 -17.45 -32.74 -22.95
CA LEU A 65 -17.66 -33.91 -22.10
C LEU A 65 -16.96 -33.63 -20.77
N ASP A 66 -17.79 -33.29 -19.79
CA ASP A 66 -17.47 -33.12 -18.38
C ASP A 66 -16.06 -32.59 -18.07
N SER A 67 -15.72 -31.46 -18.70
CA SER A 67 -14.41 -30.84 -18.53
C SER A 67 -14.35 -30.03 -17.24
N LEU A 68 -13.24 -30.19 -16.50
CA LEU A 68 -12.82 -29.27 -15.45
C LEU A 68 -12.85 -27.84 -16.01
N ASN A 69 -13.65 -26.95 -15.40
CA ASN A 69 -13.91 -25.56 -15.82
C ASN A 69 -14.91 -25.33 -16.97
N ARG A 70 -15.82 -26.27 -17.27
CA ARG A 70 -16.98 -25.96 -18.14
C ARG A 70 -17.76 -24.76 -17.57
N PRO A 71 -18.09 -23.73 -18.39
CA PRO A 71 -18.90 -22.61 -17.94
C PRO A 71 -20.30 -23.07 -17.52
N TYR A 72 -20.92 -22.34 -16.59
CA TYR A 72 -22.31 -22.59 -16.20
C TYR A 72 -23.26 -22.08 -17.28
N SER A 73 -24.26 -22.89 -17.62
CA SER A 73 -25.39 -22.45 -18.45
C SER A 73 -26.33 -21.55 -17.65
N ASP A 74 -27.15 -20.76 -18.35
CA ASP A 74 -28.14 -19.90 -17.70
C ASP A 74 -29.19 -20.72 -16.92
N GLU A 75 -29.49 -21.93 -17.39
CA GLU A 75 -30.40 -22.87 -16.72
C GLU A 75 -29.79 -23.41 -15.42
N GLU A 76 -28.50 -23.77 -15.44
CA GLU A 76 -27.78 -24.19 -14.23
C GLU A 76 -27.76 -23.05 -13.20
N ILE A 77 -27.51 -21.81 -13.63
CA ILE A 77 -27.50 -20.63 -12.74
C ILE A 77 -28.90 -20.41 -12.12
N LYS A 78 -29.97 -20.51 -12.91
CA LYS A 78 -31.35 -20.41 -12.41
C LYS A 78 -31.64 -21.50 -11.40
N ARG A 79 -31.23 -22.75 -11.67
CA ARG A 79 -31.41 -23.89 -10.78
C ARG A 79 -30.65 -23.73 -9.46
N VAL A 80 -29.38 -23.30 -9.50
CA VAL A 80 -28.60 -22.97 -8.29
C VAL A 80 -29.29 -21.88 -7.47
N THR A 81 -29.75 -20.81 -8.13
CA THR A 81 -30.43 -19.70 -7.44
C THR A 81 -31.71 -20.15 -6.76
N PHE A 82 -32.53 -20.95 -7.44
CA PHE A 82 -33.76 -21.52 -6.91
C PHE A 82 -33.50 -22.44 -5.70
N MET A 83 -32.55 -23.38 -5.81
CA MET A 83 -32.21 -24.29 -4.72
C MET A 83 -31.64 -23.54 -3.52
N PHE A 84 -30.79 -22.55 -3.76
CA PHE A 84 -30.22 -21.72 -2.70
C PHE A 84 -31.30 -20.91 -1.96
N GLN A 85 -32.29 -20.34 -2.68
CA GLN A 85 -33.44 -19.65 -2.08
C GLN A 85 -34.35 -20.60 -1.27
N LYS A 86 -34.38 -21.88 -1.61
CA LYS A 86 -35.08 -22.93 -0.85
C LYS A 86 -34.27 -23.48 0.33
N ASN A 87 -33.18 -22.83 0.72
CA ASN A 87 -32.27 -23.25 1.78
C ASN A 87 -31.64 -24.64 1.57
N SER A 88 -31.52 -25.09 0.31
CA SER A 88 -30.75 -26.31 0.01
C SER A 88 -29.29 -26.09 0.38
N THR A 89 -28.64 -27.13 0.89
CA THR A 89 -27.23 -27.07 1.24
C THR A 89 -26.37 -27.00 -0.01
N VAL A 90 -25.16 -26.44 0.11
CA VAL A 90 -24.19 -26.38 -1.00
C VAL A 90 -23.88 -27.78 -1.55
N LYS A 91 -23.87 -28.80 -0.68
CA LYS A 91 -23.64 -30.19 -1.04
C LYS A 91 -24.77 -30.74 -1.91
N GLU A 92 -26.03 -30.55 -1.50
CA GLU A 92 -27.19 -30.97 -2.29
C GLU A 92 -27.25 -30.29 -3.67
N ILE A 93 -26.86 -29.02 -3.74
CA ILE A 93 -26.78 -28.27 -5.01
C ILE A 93 -25.66 -28.83 -5.91
N ALA A 94 -24.53 -29.19 -5.31
CA ALA A 94 -23.40 -29.80 -6.00
C ALA A 94 -23.77 -31.17 -6.57
N ASP A 95 -24.38 -32.03 -5.75
CA ASP A 95 -24.84 -33.37 -6.14
C ASP A 95 -25.91 -33.28 -7.26
N ALA A 96 -26.82 -32.30 -7.20
CA ALA A 96 -27.88 -32.12 -8.20
C ALA A 96 -27.39 -31.64 -9.58
N LEU A 97 -26.18 -31.07 -9.66
CA LEU A 97 -25.59 -30.51 -10.89
C LEU A 97 -24.33 -31.26 -11.34
N ASP A 98 -23.97 -32.33 -10.64
CA ASP A 98 -22.72 -33.07 -10.84
C ASP A 98 -21.49 -32.14 -10.84
N ARG A 99 -21.44 -31.24 -9.86
CA ARG A 99 -20.36 -30.26 -9.68
C ARG A 99 -19.70 -30.44 -8.33
N THR A 100 -18.46 -29.94 -8.21
CA THR A 100 -17.80 -29.89 -6.91
C THR A 100 -18.43 -28.83 -6.02
N GLU A 101 -18.48 -29.09 -4.71
CA GLU A 101 -18.94 -28.11 -3.72
C GLU A 101 -18.22 -26.77 -3.84
N SER A 102 -16.91 -26.80 -4.08
CA SER A 102 -16.08 -25.61 -4.27
C SER A 102 -16.50 -24.77 -5.49
N ALA A 103 -16.94 -25.41 -6.56
CA ALA A 103 -17.40 -24.73 -7.77
C ALA A 103 -18.75 -24.04 -7.52
N ILE A 104 -19.65 -24.69 -6.77
CA ILE A 104 -20.94 -24.11 -6.36
C ILE A 104 -20.74 -22.95 -5.37
N GLN A 105 -19.87 -23.09 -4.38
CA GLN A 105 -19.54 -21.99 -3.45
C GLN A 105 -19.01 -20.76 -4.21
N SER A 106 -18.11 -20.99 -5.17
CA SER A 106 -17.55 -19.93 -6.02
C SER A 106 -18.62 -19.26 -6.88
N LEU A 107 -19.58 -20.03 -7.39
CA LEU A 107 -20.72 -19.49 -8.14
C LEU A 107 -21.63 -18.65 -7.24
N ILE A 108 -22.01 -19.15 -6.07
CA ILE A 108 -22.84 -18.43 -5.09
C ILE A 108 -22.17 -17.11 -4.69
N PHE A 109 -20.85 -17.12 -4.45
CA PHE A 109 -20.10 -15.90 -4.17
C PHE A 109 -20.20 -14.88 -5.32
N LYS A 110 -20.03 -15.32 -6.57
CA LYS A 110 -20.19 -14.44 -7.75
C LYS A 110 -21.61 -13.91 -7.88
N LEU A 111 -22.63 -14.74 -7.61
CA LEU A 111 -24.03 -14.33 -7.65
C LEU A 111 -24.37 -13.31 -6.55
N ARG A 112 -23.74 -13.42 -5.37
CA ARG A 112 -23.83 -12.41 -4.31
C ARG A 112 -23.21 -11.07 -4.72
N GLN A 113 -22.03 -11.10 -5.35
CA GLN A 113 -21.38 -9.89 -5.86
C GLN A 113 -22.21 -9.21 -6.96
N LYS A 114 -22.91 -9.99 -7.78
CA LYS A 114 -23.85 -9.50 -8.80
C LYS A 114 -25.20 -9.02 -8.23
N GLY A 115 -25.46 -9.22 -6.93
CA GLY A 115 -26.73 -8.86 -6.30
C GLY A 115 -27.91 -9.77 -6.65
N VAL A 116 -27.68 -10.91 -7.30
CA VAL A 116 -28.75 -11.89 -7.64
C VAL A 116 -29.20 -12.67 -6.41
N ILE A 117 -28.26 -12.92 -5.49
CA ILE A 117 -28.50 -13.57 -4.20
C ILE A 117 -28.17 -12.57 -3.10
N GLU A 118 -29.04 -12.44 -2.11
CA GLU A 118 -28.78 -11.60 -0.96
C GLU A 118 -27.58 -12.12 -0.16
N SER A 119 -26.68 -11.22 0.20
CA SER A 119 -25.61 -11.53 1.15
C SER A 119 -26.19 -11.44 2.56
N PRO A 120 -25.90 -12.41 3.45
CA PRO A 120 -26.32 -12.30 4.84
C PRO A 120 -25.70 -11.02 5.44
N LYS A 121 -26.54 -10.07 5.81
CA LYS A 121 -26.12 -8.86 6.51
C LYS A 121 -25.77 -9.26 7.94
N ARG A 122 -24.49 -9.54 8.20
CA ARG A 122 -24.00 -9.67 9.57
C ARG A 122 -23.89 -8.27 10.15
N GLU A 123 -24.77 -7.94 11.08
CA GLU A 123 -24.59 -6.75 11.92
C GLU A 123 -23.32 -6.92 12.74
N LEU A 124 -22.30 -6.14 12.40
CA LEU A 124 -21.00 -6.20 13.06
C LEU A 124 -21.06 -5.69 14.50
N TRP A 125 -22.07 -4.87 14.82
CA TRP A 125 -22.28 -4.26 16.14
C TRP A 125 -23.71 -4.56 16.57
N GLN A 126 -23.85 -5.11 17.76
CA GLN A 126 -25.15 -5.33 18.37
C GLN A 126 -25.66 -4.04 18.99
N LYS A 127 -26.98 -3.88 19.06
CA LYS A 127 -27.61 -2.67 19.60
C LYS A 127 -27.13 -2.31 21.01
N HIS A 128 -26.97 -3.32 21.89
CA HIS A 128 -26.54 -3.08 23.27
C HIS A 128 -25.10 -2.54 23.36
N GLU A 129 -24.19 -2.99 22.48
CA GLU A 129 -22.81 -2.49 22.40
C GLU A 129 -22.81 -1.02 21.98
N GLU A 130 -23.69 -0.65 21.05
CA GLU A 130 -23.83 0.74 20.60
C GLU A 130 -24.38 1.64 21.70
N THR A 131 -25.41 1.18 22.42
CA THR A 131 -25.98 1.90 23.57
C THR A 131 -24.95 2.11 24.67
N TYR A 132 -24.18 1.06 25.00
CA TYR A 132 -23.11 1.17 25.99
C TYR A 132 -22.06 2.21 25.58
N LEU A 133 -21.65 2.17 24.31
CA LEU A 133 -20.65 3.08 23.77
C LEU A 133 -21.12 4.54 23.76
N LEU A 134 -22.40 4.80 23.46
CA LEU A 134 -22.96 6.16 23.50
C LEU A 134 -23.06 6.70 24.93
N ASN A 135 -23.41 5.86 25.90
CA ASN A 135 -23.60 6.30 27.29
C ASN A 135 -22.28 6.53 28.04
N ASN A 136 -21.21 5.80 27.68
CA ASN A 136 -19.95 5.81 28.41
C ASN A 136 -18.81 6.53 27.68
N ILE A 137 -19.06 7.14 26.51
CA ILE A 137 -18.02 7.85 25.78
C ILE A 137 -17.60 9.13 26.52
N GLN A 138 -16.29 9.32 26.68
CA GLN A 138 -15.73 10.51 27.28
C GLN A 138 -14.86 11.25 26.26
N PHE A 139 -15.01 12.57 26.23
CA PHE A 139 -14.26 13.44 25.32
C PHE A 139 -13.25 14.28 26.10
N ASP A 140 -12.13 14.59 25.46
CA ASP A 140 -11.18 15.57 25.96
C ASP A 140 -11.61 17.01 25.61
N GLU A 141 -10.84 18.00 26.09
CA GLU A 141 -11.07 19.43 25.84
C GLU A 141 -11.11 19.82 24.35
N HIS A 142 -10.64 18.94 23.46
CA HIS A 142 -10.58 19.17 22.02
C HIS A 142 -11.53 18.25 21.25
N GLY A 143 -12.45 17.57 21.95
CA GLY A 143 -13.48 16.71 21.36
C GLY A 143 -12.98 15.35 20.86
N TYR A 144 -11.73 14.96 21.17
CA TYR A 144 -11.20 13.62 20.92
C TYR A 144 -11.66 12.65 22.01
N THR A 145 -11.76 11.36 21.67
CA THR A 145 -12.19 10.35 22.64
C THR A 145 -11.03 10.00 23.58
N ALA A 146 -11.23 10.19 24.88
CA ALA A 146 -10.21 9.97 25.90
C ALA A 146 -10.13 8.48 26.32
N ASN A 147 -11.28 7.83 26.45
CA ASN A 147 -11.45 6.52 27.08
C ASN A 147 -11.61 5.34 26.08
N THR A 148 -11.10 5.47 24.86
CA THR A 148 -11.26 4.46 23.80
C THR A 148 -10.74 3.07 24.21
N ASP A 149 -9.64 3.00 24.97
CA ASP A 149 -9.04 1.73 25.39
C ASP A 149 -9.90 1.02 26.44
N GLU A 150 -10.53 1.77 27.35
CA GLU A 150 -11.43 1.23 28.37
C GLU A 150 -12.71 0.67 27.73
N LEU A 151 -13.28 1.40 26.77
CA LEU A 151 -14.43 0.94 26.00
C LEU A 151 -14.11 -0.33 25.19
N ALA A 152 -12.91 -0.41 24.64
CA ALA A 152 -12.44 -1.57 23.89
C ALA A 152 -12.32 -2.82 24.78
N ASN A 153 -11.75 -2.65 25.97
CA ASN A 153 -11.60 -3.73 26.94
C ASN A 153 -12.95 -4.24 27.45
N PHE A 154 -13.90 -3.34 27.73
CA PHE A 154 -15.23 -3.75 28.22
C PHE A 154 -16.04 -4.50 27.15
N LEU A 155 -15.98 -4.05 25.91
CA LEU A 155 -16.73 -4.65 24.80
C LEU A 155 -16.03 -5.88 24.20
N ASP A 156 -14.86 -6.26 24.70
CA ASP A 156 -13.98 -7.29 24.12
C ASP A 156 -13.74 -7.08 22.62
N ARG A 157 -13.45 -5.83 22.24
CA ARG A 157 -13.20 -5.42 20.84
C ARG A 157 -11.87 -4.73 20.70
N SER A 158 -11.32 -4.77 19.49
CA SER A 158 -10.11 -4.00 19.20
C SER A 158 -10.37 -2.50 19.28
N VAL A 159 -9.39 -1.77 19.83
CA VAL A 159 -9.39 -0.29 19.91
C VAL A 159 -9.70 0.36 18.56
N GLN A 160 -9.19 -0.24 17.47
CA GLN A 160 -9.43 0.24 16.11
C GLN A 160 -10.90 0.06 15.68
N SER A 161 -11.54 -1.03 16.06
CA SER A 161 -12.96 -1.28 15.78
C SER A 161 -13.85 -0.25 16.47
N VAL A 162 -13.60 -0.02 17.76
CA VAL A 162 -14.29 1.01 18.57
C VAL A 162 -14.10 2.41 17.98
N SER A 163 -12.85 2.80 17.67
CA SER A 163 -12.55 4.10 17.05
C SER A 163 -13.28 4.32 15.72
N ARG A 164 -13.34 3.29 14.87
CA ARG A 164 -14.07 3.34 13.60
C ARG A 164 -15.57 3.48 13.83
N LYS A 165 -16.12 2.79 14.83
CA LYS A 165 -17.54 2.88 15.19
C LYS A 165 -17.90 4.28 15.70
N ILE A 166 -17.10 4.86 16.59
CA ILE A 166 -17.27 6.26 17.06
C ILE A 166 -17.28 7.23 15.88
N THR A 167 -16.36 7.06 14.92
CA THR A 167 -16.32 7.89 13.71
C THR A 167 -17.59 7.76 12.87
N LYS A 168 -18.15 6.55 12.75
CA LYS A 168 -19.44 6.33 12.08
C LYS A 168 -20.59 7.00 12.83
N LEU A 169 -20.62 6.91 14.16
CA LEU A 169 -21.64 7.54 14.99
C LEU A 169 -21.60 9.08 14.92
N ARG A 170 -20.40 9.68 14.81
CA ARG A 170 -20.26 11.11 14.49
C ARG A 170 -20.82 11.45 13.12
N LYS A 171 -20.56 10.63 12.10
CA LYS A 171 -21.09 10.85 10.74
C LYS A 171 -22.61 10.71 10.65
N SER A 172 -23.19 9.82 11.46
CA SER A 172 -24.64 9.65 11.55
C SER A 172 -25.32 10.67 12.45
N GLY A 173 -24.58 11.58 13.08
CA GLY A 173 -25.12 12.60 13.99
C GLY A 173 -25.52 12.09 15.37
N ALA A 174 -25.25 10.83 15.70
CA ALA A 174 -25.54 10.26 17.02
C ALA A 174 -24.59 10.80 18.11
N ILE A 175 -23.40 11.26 17.70
CA ILE A 175 -22.45 11.99 18.55
C ILE A 175 -22.31 13.40 17.98
N THR A 176 -22.77 14.40 18.73
CA THR A 176 -22.74 15.81 18.32
C THR A 176 -21.35 16.44 18.44
N ILE A 177 -20.49 15.88 19.31
CA ILE A 177 -19.16 16.43 19.59
C ILE A 177 -18.16 15.98 18.52
N HIS A 178 -17.62 16.95 17.80
CA HIS A 178 -16.58 16.76 16.81
C HIS A 178 -15.22 17.18 17.36
N ALA A 179 -14.18 16.44 16.95
CA ALA A 179 -12.81 16.78 17.34
C ALA A 179 -12.31 17.99 16.55
N ASP A 180 -11.67 18.94 17.26
CA ASP A 180 -10.99 20.07 16.64
C ASP A 180 -9.72 19.58 15.92
N ARG A 181 -9.75 19.67 14.59
CA ARG A 181 -8.66 19.18 13.72
C ARG A 181 -7.43 20.07 13.73
N THR A 182 -7.54 21.30 14.25
CA THR A 182 -6.40 22.21 14.38
C THR A 182 -5.52 21.87 15.58
N LYS A 183 -6.07 21.14 16.56
CA LYS A 183 -5.39 20.75 17.80
C LYS A 183 -5.10 19.25 17.84
N THR A 184 -4.12 18.90 18.66
CA THR A 184 -3.77 17.49 18.95
C THR A 184 -4.49 17.03 20.21
N SER A 185 -4.89 15.77 20.29
CA SER A 185 -5.55 15.24 21.50
C SER A 185 -4.65 15.33 22.73
N VAL A 186 -5.26 15.50 23.90
CA VAL A 186 -4.53 15.62 25.18
C VAL A 186 -3.72 14.35 25.44
N LYS A 187 -4.31 13.19 25.15
CA LYS A 187 -3.64 11.88 25.27
C LYS A 187 -2.39 11.77 24.39
N ALA A 188 -2.46 12.21 23.13
CA ALA A 188 -1.32 12.18 22.22
C ALA A 188 -0.21 13.15 22.66
N LYS A 189 -0.59 14.35 23.14
CA LYS A 189 0.36 15.31 23.71
C LYS A 189 1.10 14.72 24.92
N ASN A 190 0.37 14.13 25.87
CA ASN A 190 0.97 13.50 27.05
C ASN A 190 1.89 12.31 26.69
N ALA A 191 1.48 11.48 25.74
CA ALA A 191 2.30 10.38 25.25
C ALA A 191 3.60 10.88 24.58
N HIS A 192 3.51 11.95 23.80
CA HIS A 192 4.68 12.59 23.18
C HIS A 192 5.62 13.20 24.22
N GLU A 193 5.09 13.91 25.22
CA GLU A 193 5.87 14.46 26.33
C GLU A 193 6.55 13.35 27.14
N GLN A 194 5.85 12.26 27.45
CA GLN A 194 6.43 11.11 28.16
C GLN A 194 7.54 10.45 27.34
N PHE A 195 7.34 10.29 26.03
CA PHE A 195 8.36 9.78 25.12
C PHE A 195 9.60 10.69 25.10
N ASN A 196 9.42 12.01 24.98
CA ASN A 196 10.51 12.97 25.00
C ASN A 196 11.24 12.98 26.34
N LYS A 197 10.52 12.96 27.46
CA LYS A 197 11.11 12.87 28.80
C LYS A 197 11.99 11.63 28.94
N ARG A 198 11.53 10.47 28.46
CA ARG A 198 12.32 9.23 28.46
C ARG A 198 13.52 9.28 27.52
N ARG A 199 13.33 9.80 26.31
CA ARG A 199 14.38 9.87 25.28
C ARG A 199 15.51 10.84 25.65
N PHE A 200 15.17 11.96 26.30
CA PHE A 200 16.10 13.04 26.61
C PHE A 200 16.41 13.16 28.11
N ALA A 201 16.10 12.14 28.92
CA ALA A 201 16.29 12.16 30.39
C ALA A 201 17.73 12.45 30.85
N GLY A 202 18.75 12.25 29.99
CA GLY A 202 20.16 12.57 30.25
C GLY A 202 20.74 13.67 29.35
N CYS A 203 19.94 14.26 28.48
CA CYS A 203 20.33 15.42 27.68
C CYS A 203 19.76 16.65 28.37
N GLU A 204 20.42 17.10 29.44
CA GLU A 204 20.17 18.45 29.93
C GLU A 204 20.33 19.40 28.74
N ARG A 205 19.25 20.09 28.36
CA ARG A 205 19.35 21.23 27.47
C ARG A 205 20.18 22.25 28.23
N LYS A 206 21.51 22.24 28.03
CA LYS A 206 22.32 23.44 28.14
C LYS A 206 21.75 24.35 27.07
N VAL A 207 20.69 25.10 27.41
CA VAL A 207 20.26 26.23 26.61
C VAL A 207 21.53 27.09 26.54
N PRO A 208 22.19 27.22 25.38
CA PRO A 208 23.31 28.12 25.32
C PRO A 208 22.74 29.47 25.74
N ILE A 209 23.32 30.04 26.80
CA ILE A 209 23.08 31.41 27.22
C ILE A 209 23.03 32.21 25.94
N VAL A 210 21.88 32.83 25.67
CA VAL A 210 21.63 33.64 24.48
C VAL A 210 22.89 34.48 24.29
N VAL A 211 23.62 34.20 23.21
CA VAL A 211 24.82 34.95 22.87
C VAL A 211 24.30 36.37 22.66
N ASN A 212 24.50 37.25 23.64
CA ASN A 212 24.29 38.67 23.47
C ASN A 212 25.20 39.07 22.32
N THR A 213 24.61 39.25 21.14
CA THR A 213 25.28 39.91 20.03
C THR A 213 25.69 41.30 20.53
N PRO A 214 26.99 41.67 20.49
CA PRO A 214 27.39 43.01 20.88
C PRO A 214 26.75 44.00 19.90
N SER A 215 25.80 44.81 20.39
CA SER A 215 24.96 45.67 19.55
C SER A 215 25.64 46.95 19.08
N LYS A 216 26.97 47.06 19.21
CA LYS A 216 27.72 48.25 18.82
C LYS A 216 29.03 47.86 18.16
N VAL A 217 29.08 48.03 16.85
CA VAL A 217 30.33 48.12 16.10
C VAL A 217 30.75 49.58 16.16
N GLU A 218 31.72 49.89 17.02
CA GLU A 218 32.34 51.21 17.05
C GLU A 218 33.50 51.24 16.05
N VAL A 219 33.46 52.18 15.10
CA VAL A 219 34.53 52.39 14.12
C VAL A 219 35.63 53.18 14.81
N VAL A 220 36.72 52.52 15.19
CA VAL A 220 37.87 53.16 15.82
C VAL A 220 38.93 53.47 14.76
N GLN A 221 39.37 54.72 14.68
CA GLN A 221 40.49 55.13 13.84
C GLN A 221 41.80 54.60 14.44
N VAL A 222 42.61 53.95 13.61
CA VAL A 222 43.85 53.28 14.01
C VAL A 222 45.03 53.77 13.18
N VAL A 223 46.19 53.87 13.84
CA VAL A 223 47.48 54.15 13.23
C VAL A 223 48.11 52.83 12.83
N LEU A 224 48.36 52.64 11.54
CA LEU A 224 49.11 51.49 11.02
C LEU A 224 50.60 51.85 10.93
N THR A 225 51.43 51.14 11.69
CA THR A 225 52.88 51.19 11.56
C THR A 225 53.37 49.92 10.87
N VAL A 226 54.11 50.08 9.77
CA VAL A 226 54.73 48.98 9.04
C VAL A 226 56.23 49.04 9.29
N THR A 227 56.78 48.00 9.90
CA THR A 227 58.23 47.85 10.08
C THR A 227 58.74 46.75 9.16
N VAL A 228 59.79 47.07 8.38
CA VAL A 228 60.42 46.13 7.47
C VAL A 228 61.77 45.73 8.04
N GLY A 229 61.92 44.46 8.42
CA GLY A 229 63.17 43.91 8.92
C GLY A 229 64.21 43.70 7.81
N ALA A 230 65.49 43.61 8.18
CA ALA A 230 66.59 43.38 7.23
C ALA A 230 66.46 42.09 6.40
N ASN A 231 65.63 41.14 6.86
CA ASN A 231 65.36 39.84 6.21
C ASN A 231 64.09 39.87 5.32
N GLY A 232 63.49 41.03 5.07
CA GLY A 232 62.27 41.19 4.25
C GLY A 232 60.95 40.99 5.00
N GLU A 233 60.99 40.61 6.28
CA GLU A 233 59.77 40.45 7.09
C GLU A 233 59.07 41.80 7.32
N GLU A 234 57.79 41.88 6.95
CA GLU A 234 56.96 43.06 7.19
C GLU A 234 56.05 42.81 8.40
N ILE A 235 56.19 43.65 9.42
CA ILE A 235 55.33 43.61 10.61
C ILE A 235 54.38 44.81 10.57
N HIS A 236 53.10 44.50 10.46
CA HIS A 236 52.01 45.48 10.46
C HIS A 236 51.42 45.55 11.87
N GLN A 237 51.57 46.67 12.55
CA GLN A 237 50.98 46.90 13.86
C GLN A 237 49.92 47.99 13.78
N PHE A 238 48.74 47.74 14.36
CA PHE A 238 47.62 48.66 14.43
C PHE A 238 47.49 49.21 15.85
N TRP A 239 47.70 50.50 16.01
CA TRP A 239 47.69 51.19 17.30
C TRP A 239 46.50 52.15 17.40
N THR A 240 45.96 52.33 18.60
CA THR A 240 45.12 53.50 18.90
C THR A 240 45.99 54.75 19.02
N PHE A 241 45.38 55.93 18.88
CA PHE A 241 46.08 57.21 19.10
C PHE A 241 46.63 57.37 20.52
N ASP A 242 46.03 56.71 21.50
CA ASP A 242 46.51 56.69 22.89
C ASP A 242 47.70 55.74 23.11
N GLY A 243 48.25 55.14 22.04
CA GLY A 243 49.42 54.26 22.10
C GLY A 243 49.13 52.84 22.56
N LYS A 244 47.88 52.35 22.47
CA LYS A 244 47.56 50.93 22.75
C LYS A 244 47.59 50.10 21.47
N LEU A 245 48.36 49.01 21.47
CA LEU A 245 48.39 48.05 20.36
C LEU A 245 47.08 47.26 20.33
N LEU A 246 46.40 47.26 19.19
CA LEU A 246 45.16 46.52 18.97
C LEU A 246 45.39 45.19 18.26
N ALA A 247 46.28 45.16 17.27
CA ALA A 247 46.60 43.96 16.51
C ALA A 247 47.99 44.05 15.90
N GLU A 248 48.68 42.92 15.81
CA GLU A 248 49.96 42.77 15.10
C GLU A 248 49.85 41.62 14.11
N ASN A 249 50.14 41.90 12.84
CA ASN A 249 50.16 40.92 11.76
C ASN A 249 51.56 40.88 11.16
N LYS A 250 52.20 39.71 11.19
CA LYS A 250 53.48 39.46 10.53
C LYS A 250 53.22 38.87 9.16
N LYS A 251 53.69 39.54 8.11
CA LYS A 251 53.72 39.01 6.75
C LYS A 251 55.17 38.69 6.38
N LEU A 252 55.40 37.42 6.05
CA LEU A 252 56.58 37.00 5.32
C LEU A 252 56.37 37.43 3.87
N THR A 253 57.23 38.28 3.33
CA THR A 253 57.24 38.53 1.88
C THR A 253 57.76 37.26 1.20
N GLU A 254 56.86 36.52 0.55
CA GLU A 254 57.26 35.46 -0.38
C GLU A 254 57.98 36.12 -1.57
N GLY A 255 59.30 36.02 -1.59
CA GLY A 255 60.11 36.54 -2.68
C GLY A 255 61.56 36.09 -2.58
N ASN A 256 61.84 34.84 -2.95
CA ASN A 256 62.86 34.52 -3.95
C ASN A 256 62.73 33.06 -4.40
N GLN A 257 62.58 32.91 -5.72
CA GLN A 257 63.07 31.74 -6.46
C GLN A 257 64.58 31.60 -6.28
#